data_AF-A0A7D9J9Q6-F1
#
_entry.id   AF-A0A7D9J9Q6-F1
#
_cell.length_a   1.000
_cell.length_b   1.000
_cell.length_c   1.000
_cell.angle_alpha   90.00
_cell.angle_beta   90.00
_cell.angle_gamma   90.00
#
_symmetry.space_group_name_H-M   'P 1'
#
loop_
_entity.id
_entity.type
_entity.pdbx_description
1 polymer ?
#
loop_
_entity_poly.entity_id
_entity_poly.type
_entity_poly.pdbx_seq_one_letter_code
_entity_poly.pdbx_strand_id
1 'polypeptide(L)'
;LSNSQVFSAFVLRWIVLKWLIRLIDWIKLVGPKVSFSVHARRWLTTDSLCFIPMKLAAFPKTFGLTELQKGYFPPFFNRAENQDYVGPLPNLKFYDPDGMNTDDHENFYTWYIDLSKRQYEFDFQAEILRYCQSDVDILHHCCLELRKLFHQITDVDPFATCLTIASACNLVFRKTFLQENTITVIPPCGYKPENKQSVIALKMVAWVTQHNNIAIHHARNHGERQWLQR
;
A
#
# COMPACT_ATOMS: atom_id res chain seq x y z
N LEU A 1 13.43 -2.66 4.08
CA LEU A 1 12.33 -1.74 3.72
C LEU A 1 12.96 -0.66 2.87
N SER A 2 12.76 -0.71 1.55
CA SER A 2 13.46 0.19 0.61
C SER A 2 13.03 1.64 0.84
N ASN A 3 13.98 2.58 0.77
CA ASN A 3 13.80 4.01 1.04
C ASN A 3 12.66 4.69 0.25
N SER A 4 12.23 4.09 -0.87
CA SER A 4 11.04 4.52 -1.62
C SER A 4 9.74 4.46 -0.80
N GLN A 5 9.62 3.50 0.14
CA GLN A 5 8.48 3.41 1.05
C GLN A 5 8.53 4.48 2.16
N VAL A 6 9.72 4.94 2.52
CA VAL A 6 9.91 5.96 3.56
C VAL A 6 9.59 7.34 3.00
N PHE A 7 9.97 7.62 1.75
CA PHE A 7 9.69 8.91 1.10
C PHE A 7 8.21 9.11 0.79
N SER A 8 7.52 8.08 0.27
CA SER A 8 6.07 8.14 0.03
C SER A 8 5.29 8.28 1.34
N ALA A 9 5.67 7.53 2.39
CA ALA A 9 5.04 7.62 3.70
C ALA A 9 5.26 8.99 4.36
N PHE A 10 6.40 9.65 4.16
CA PHE A 10 6.68 10.96 4.76
C PHE A 10 5.91 12.09 4.08
N VAL A 11 5.84 12.10 2.74
CA VAL A 11 5.07 13.10 1.97
C VAL A 11 3.57 12.91 2.22
N LEU A 12 3.06 11.68 2.19
CA LEU A 12 1.66 11.38 2.52
C LEU A 12 1.34 11.75 3.97
N ARG A 13 2.19 11.42 4.94
CA ARG A 13 1.99 11.80 6.34
C ARG A 13 2.01 13.31 6.53
N TRP A 14 2.90 14.04 5.85
CA TRP A 14 2.97 15.49 5.93
C TRP A 14 1.76 16.18 5.29
N ILE A 15 1.32 15.72 4.11
CA ILE A 15 0.11 16.21 3.42
C ILE A 15 -1.15 15.90 4.24
N VAL A 16 -1.27 14.67 4.75
CA VAL A 16 -2.38 14.23 5.60
C VAL A 16 -2.43 15.06 6.88
N LEU A 17 -1.31 15.21 7.60
CA LEU A 17 -1.26 15.88 8.90
C LEU A 17 -1.41 17.41 8.82
N LYS A 18 -0.84 18.08 7.80
CA LYS A 18 -0.89 19.55 7.70
C LYS A 18 -2.14 20.08 7.02
N TRP A 19 -2.69 19.38 6.02
CA TRP A 19 -3.74 19.93 5.16
C TRP A 19 -5.07 19.17 5.22
N LEU A 20 -5.04 17.86 5.50
CA LEU A 20 -6.21 17.00 5.30
C LEU A 20 -6.93 16.56 6.58
N ILE A 21 -6.33 16.63 7.78
CA ILE A 21 -7.00 16.23 9.04
C ILE A 21 -8.39 16.86 9.20
N ARG A 22 -8.57 18.11 8.75
CA ARG A 22 -9.85 18.83 8.89
C ARG A 22 -10.91 18.47 7.85
N LEU A 23 -10.58 17.64 6.84
CA LEU A 23 -11.42 17.33 5.69
C LEU A 23 -11.64 15.82 5.50
N ILE A 24 -11.10 15.00 6.40
CA ILE A 24 -11.19 13.54 6.34
C ILE A 24 -12.51 13.09 6.95
N ASP A 25 -13.34 12.43 6.15
CA ASP A 25 -14.61 11.84 6.62
C ASP A 25 -14.33 10.51 7.34
N TRP A 26 -13.47 9.66 6.77
CA TRP A 26 -12.99 8.43 7.41
C TRP A 26 -11.71 7.89 6.76
N ILE A 27 -10.96 7.08 7.52
CA ILE A 27 -9.75 6.37 7.08
C ILE A 27 -9.99 4.87 7.25
N LYS A 28 -9.81 4.05 6.20
CA LYS A 28 -9.66 2.60 6.36
C LYS A 28 -8.21 2.21 6.19
N LEU A 29 -7.73 1.48 7.19
CA LEU A 29 -6.50 0.72 7.15
C LEU A 29 -6.77 -0.60 6.44
N VAL A 30 -6.05 -0.88 5.36
CA VAL A 30 -6.13 -2.16 4.65
C VAL A 30 -4.88 -2.99 4.94
N GLY A 31 -5.02 -3.97 5.84
CA GLY A 31 -3.99 -4.97 6.15
C GLY A 31 -2.81 -4.45 7.02
N PRO A 32 -1.77 -5.28 7.23
CA PRO A 32 -0.61 -4.95 8.09
C PRO A 32 0.37 -3.96 7.45
N LYS A 33 0.21 -3.64 6.16
CA LYS A 33 0.99 -2.60 5.46
C LYS A 33 0.13 -1.36 5.39
N VAL A 34 0.69 -0.25 5.85
CA VAL A 34 0.05 1.07 6.04
C VAL A 34 -0.46 1.63 4.71
N SER A 35 -1.59 1.11 4.25
CA SER A 35 -2.26 1.52 3.02
C SER A 35 -3.57 2.16 3.45
N PHE A 36 -3.71 3.44 3.16
CA PHE A 36 -4.86 4.23 3.60
C PHE A 36 -5.65 4.67 2.38
N SER A 37 -6.96 4.43 2.41
CA SER A 37 -7.88 5.19 1.58
C SER A 37 -8.41 6.35 2.39
N VAL A 38 -8.12 7.57 1.93
CA VAL A 38 -8.63 8.80 2.51
C VAL A 38 -9.84 9.22 1.69
N HIS A 39 -11.01 9.21 2.32
CA HIS A 39 -12.18 9.89 1.80
C HIS A 39 -12.24 11.30 2.37
N ALA A 40 -12.09 12.29 1.49
CA ALA A 40 -12.31 13.69 1.81
C ALA A 40 -13.38 14.25 0.87
N ARG A 41 -14.63 14.32 1.33
CA ARG A 41 -15.80 14.76 0.53
C ARG A 41 -16.03 13.90 -0.72
N ARG A 42 -15.48 14.31 -1.88
CA ARG A 42 -15.61 13.66 -3.20
C ARG A 42 -14.31 13.01 -3.72
N TRP A 43 -13.23 13.08 -2.95
CA TRP A 43 -11.92 12.56 -3.38
C TRP A 43 -11.61 11.25 -2.68
N LEU A 44 -11.21 10.25 -3.47
CA LEU A 44 -10.68 8.97 -3.01
C LEU A 44 -9.20 8.92 -3.39
N THR A 45 -8.34 8.92 -2.37
CA THR A 45 -6.92 8.59 -2.56
C THR A 45 -6.73 7.11 -2.31
N THR A 46 -6.07 6.41 -3.22
CA THR A 46 -5.86 4.95 -3.16
C THR A 46 -4.39 4.63 -3.35
N ASP A 47 -3.88 3.64 -2.61
CA ASP A 47 -2.52 3.15 -2.78
C ASP A 47 -2.46 2.13 -3.93
N SER A 48 -1.62 2.41 -4.93
CA SER A 48 -1.42 1.50 -6.07
C SER A 48 -0.85 0.15 -5.65
N LEU A 49 -0.10 0.06 -4.54
CA LEU A 49 0.42 -1.19 -4.01
C LEU A 49 -0.69 -2.14 -3.51
N CYS A 50 -1.88 -1.61 -3.20
CA CYS A 50 -3.06 -2.44 -2.90
C CYS A 50 -3.59 -3.20 -4.12
N PHE A 51 -3.23 -2.73 -5.32
CA PHE A 51 -3.66 -3.30 -6.60
C PHE A 51 -2.54 -4.03 -7.32
N ILE A 52 -1.32 -3.50 -7.26
CA ILE A 52 -0.15 -3.97 -7.99
C ILE A 52 0.98 -4.20 -6.97
N PRO A 53 1.02 -5.35 -6.27
CA PRO A 53 1.91 -5.60 -5.14
C PRO A 53 3.32 -6.00 -5.59
N MET A 54 3.96 -5.20 -6.44
CA MET A 54 5.33 -5.40 -6.93
C MET A 54 6.12 -4.09 -6.95
N LYS A 55 7.42 -4.16 -7.28
CA LYS A 55 8.27 -2.97 -7.43
C LYS A 55 7.88 -2.20 -8.69
N LEU A 56 7.94 -0.87 -8.64
CA LEU A 56 7.62 0.00 -9.78
C LEU A 56 8.44 -0.32 -11.05
N ALA A 57 9.71 -0.70 -10.89
CA ALA A 57 10.57 -1.11 -12.01
C ALA A 57 10.02 -2.31 -12.81
N ALA A 58 9.24 -3.18 -12.17
CA ALA A 58 8.63 -4.35 -12.81
C ALA A 58 7.29 -4.04 -13.48
N PHE A 59 6.70 -2.85 -13.26
CA PHE A 59 5.38 -2.51 -13.79
C PHE A 59 5.37 -2.52 -15.33
N PRO A 60 6.27 -1.81 -16.04
CA PRO A 60 6.19 -1.76 -17.50
C PRO A 60 6.24 -3.14 -18.15
N LYS A 61 7.18 -3.98 -17.72
CA LYS A 61 7.29 -5.37 -18.18
C LYS A 61 6.02 -6.19 -17.93
N THR A 62 5.38 -6.00 -16.78
CA THR A 62 4.15 -6.72 -16.41
C THR A 62 2.97 -6.35 -17.30
N PHE A 63 2.87 -5.08 -17.71
CA PHE A 63 1.81 -4.59 -18.58
C PHE A 63 2.20 -4.54 -20.07
N GLY A 64 3.37 -5.08 -20.44
CA GLY A 64 3.84 -5.11 -21.82
C GLY A 64 4.25 -3.74 -22.39
N LEU A 65 4.53 -2.76 -21.53
CA LEU A 65 4.98 -1.43 -21.92
C LEU A 65 6.51 -1.43 -22.08
N THR A 66 7.00 -1.28 -23.31
CA THR A 66 8.43 -1.34 -23.65
C THR A 66 9.13 0.02 -23.63
N GLU A 67 8.38 1.11 -23.78
CA GLU A 67 8.94 2.47 -23.86
C GLU A 67 9.25 3.07 -22.48
N LEU A 68 8.69 2.50 -21.42
CA LEU A 68 8.82 2.98 -20.06
C LEU A 68 9.80 2.08 -19.29
N GLN A 69 10.92 2.65 -18.85
CA GLN A 69 11.85 1.99 -17.95
C GLN A 69 12.18 2.91 -16.79
N LYS A 70 12.20 2.35 -15.58
CA LYS A 70 12.60 3.10 -14.39
C LYS A 70 14.11 3.40 -14.45
N GLY A 71 14.46 4.67 -14.37
CA GLY A 71 15.85 5.11 -14.26
C GLY A 71 16.47 4.90 -12.86
N TYR A 72 17.77 5.16 -12.75
CA TYR A 72 18.51 5.11 -11.49
C TYR A 72 18.66 6.52 -10.90
N PHE A 73 18.54 6.63 -9.58
CA PHE A 73 18.71 7.88 -8.83
C PHE A 73 19.45 7.57 -7.51
N PRO A 74 20.32 8.45 -6.99
CA PRO A 74 21.05 8.21 -5.76
C PRO A 74 20.27 8.65 -4.50
N PRO A 75 19.48 7.76 -3.85
CA PRO A 75 18.63 8.15 -2.72
C PRO A 75 19.42 8.71 -1.53
N PHE A 76 20.63 8.21 -1.27
CA PHE A 76 21.44 8.67 -0.14
C PHE A 76 22.12 10.03 -0.38
N PHE A 77 22.10 10.50 -1.64
CA PHE A 77 22.59 11.81 -2.01
C PHE A 77 21.53 12.90 -1.84
N ASN A 78 20.25 12.54 -1.73
CA ASN A 78 19.16 13.47 -1.46
C ASN A 78 19.21 13.99 -0.02
N ARG A 79 20.03 15.02 0.18
CA ARG A 79 20.21 15.73 1.45
C ARG A 79 20.13 17.22 1.21
N ALA A 80 19.88 17.99 2.27
CA ALA A 80 19.73 19.44 2.18
C ALA A 80 20.99 20.11 1.61
N GLU A 81 22.16 19.56 1.93
CA GLU A 81 23.47 20.10 1.52
C GLU A 81 23.75 19.90 0.02
N ASN A 82 23.06 18.94 -0.62
CA ASN A 82 23.30 18.57 -2.02
C ASN A 82 22.21 19.09 -2.97
N GLN A 83 21.25 19.90 -2.48
CA GLN A 83 20.11 20.34 -3.29
C GLN A 83 20.54 21.17 -4.49
N ASP A 84 21.58 22.02 -4.35
CA ASP A 84 22.10 22.87 -5.43
C ASP A 84 23.33 22.26 -6.11
N TYR A 85 23.55 20.95 -5.95
CA TYR A 85 24.73 20.27 -6.51
C TYR A 85 24.64 20.17 -8.03
N VAL A 86 25.68 20.70 -8.70
CA VAL A 86 25.95 20.50 -10.11
C VAL A 86 27.41 20.07 -10.24
N GLY A 87 27.66 18.90 -10.84
CA GLY A 87 29.01 18.39 -10.98
C GLY A 87 29.07 16.94 -11.45
N PRO A 88 30.18 16.24 -11.20
CA PRO A 88 30.32 14.83 -11.58
C PRO A 88 29.25 13.92 -10.98
N LEU A 89 29.03 12.76 -11.61
CA LEU A 89 28.09 11.76 -11.11
C LEU A 89 28.40 11.38 -9.64
N PRO A 90 27.38 11.35 -8.74
CA PRO A 90 27.58 10.96 -7.34
C PRO A 90 28.22 9.57 -7.22
N ASN A 91 29.01 9.35 -6.18
CA ASN A 91 29.66 8.05 -5.97
C ASN A 91 28.64 6.89 -5.87
N LEU A 92 29.00 5.72 -6.40
CA LEU A 92 28.24 4.46 -6.35
C LEU A 92 27.56 4.18 -4.99
N LYS A 93 28.24 4.49 -3.87
CA LYS A 93 27.70 4.27 -2.52
C LYS A 93 26.37 4.98 -2.26
N PHE A 94 26.08 6.04 -3.00
CA PHE A 94 24.85 6.82 -2.82
C PHE A 94 23.62 6.21 -3.52
N TYR A 95 23.82 5.18 -4.36
CA TYR A 95 22.78 4.52 -5.15
C TYR A 95 22.18 3.26 -4.51
N ASP A 96 22.63 2.87 -3.32
CA ASP A 96 22.18 1.65 -2.62
C ASP A 96 22.38 0.35 -3.43
N PRO A 97 23.61 0.04 -3.89
CA PRO A 97 23.88 -1.15 -4.70
C PRO A 97 23.51 -2.46 -3.99
N ASP A 98 23.67 -2.52 -2.66
CA ASP A 98 23.32 -3.70 -1.85
C ASP A 98 21.80 -3.99 -1.84
N GLY A 99 20.97 -3.00 -2.17
CA GLY A 99 19.51 -3.13 -2.25
C GLY A 99 19.02 -3.72 -3.59
N MET A 100 19.91 -3.91 -4.57
CA MET A 100 19.59 -4.42 -5.91
C MET A 100 19.71 -5.94 -5.97
N ASN A 101 18.93 -6.59 -6.85
CA ASN A 101 19.17 -8.00 -7.19
C ASN A 101 20.33 -8.08 -8.20
N THR A 102 20.81 -9.30 -8.49
CA THR A 102 21.95 -9.51 -9.37
C THR A 102 21.78 -8.86 -10.76
N ASP A 103 20.63 -9.07 -11.40
CA ASP A 103 20.35 -8.53 -12.74
C ASP A 103 20.27 -6.98 -12.74
N ASP A 104 19.57 -6.41 -11.76
CA ASP A 104 19.42 -4.95 -11.60
C ASP A 104 20.78 -4.30 -11.30
N HIS A 105 21.64 -5.00 -10.56
CA HIS A 105 22.97 -4.55 -10.20
C HIS A 105 23.90 -4.50 -11.43
N GLU A 106 23.90 -5.51 -12.29
CA GLU A 106 24.70 -5.51 -13.53
C GLU A 106 24.27 -4.39 -14.50
N ASN A 107 22.96 -4.19 -14.65
CA ASN A 107 22.40 -3.11 -15.45
C ASN A 107 22.78 -1.73 -14.88
N PHE A 108 22.71 -1.56 -13.57
CA PHE A 108 23.12 -0.33 -12.88
C PHE A 108 24.59 -0.01 -13.10
N TYR A 109 25.49 -0.98 -12.92
CA TYR A 109 26.92 -0.76 -13.12
C TYR A 109 27.25 -0.38 -14.56
N THR A 110 26.61 -1.02 -15.53
CA THR A 110 26.78 -0.70 -16.96
C THR A 110 26.34 0.74 -17.24
N TRP A 111 25.16 1.13 -16.77
CA TRP A 111 24.64 2.50 -16.87
C TRP A 111 25.57 3.53 -16.21
N TYR A 112 26.05 3.25 -14.99
CA TYR A 112 26.91 4.15 -14.23
C TYR A 112 28.26 4.37 -14.91
N ILE A 113 28.89 3.30 -15.39
CA ILE A 113 30.19 3.35 -16.07
C ILE A 113 30.07 4.10 -17.39
N ASP A 114 29.00 3.87 -18.17
CA ASP A 114 28.76 4.59 -19.43
C ASP A 114 28.59 6.10 -19.20
N LEU A 115 27.76 6.52 -18.25
CA LEU A 115 27.61 7.93 -17.89
C LEU A 115 28.91 8.56 -17.38
N SER A 116 29.66 7.82 -16.55
CA SER A 116 30.95 8.29 -16.03
C SER A 116 31.96 8.50 -17.16
N LYS A 117 32.01 7.62 -18.16
CA LYS A 117 32.88 7.75 -19.34
C LYS A 117 32.52 8.96 -20.21
N ARG A 118 31.23 9.30 -20.28
CA ARG A 118 30.73 10.48 -21.01
C ARG A 118 30.95 11.79 -20.26
N GLN A 119 31.55 11.73 -19.06
CA GLN A 119 31.71 12.88 -18.16
C GLN A 119 30.39 13.62 -17.94
N TYR A 120 29.31 12.85 -17.74
CA TYR A 120 27.97 13.39 -17.53
C TYR A 120 27.95 14.35 -16.34
N GLU A 121 27.44 15.57 -16.58
CA GLU A 121 27.21 16.56 -15.53
C GLU A 121 25.87 16.27 -14.87
N PHE A 122 25.94 15.91 -13.59
CA PHE A 122 24.80 15.63 -12.75
C PHE A 122 24.34 16.92 -12.07
N ASP A 123 23.20 17.44 -12.53
CA ASP A 123 22.41 18.49 -11.86
C ASP A 123 21.36 17.83 -10.97
N PHE A 124 21.49 18.00 -9.65
CA PHE A 124 20.60 17.34 -8.70
C PHE A 124 19.12 17.72 -8.88
N GLN A 125 18.80 18.99 -9.12
CA GLN A 125 17.41 19.46 -9.25
C GLN A 125 16.78 18.94 -10.54
N ALA A 126 17.53 18.97 -11.65
CA ALA A 126 17.05 18.42 -12.91
C ALA A 126 16.84 16.89 -12.82
N GLU A 127 17.76 16.19 -12.16
CA GLU A 127 17.73 14.72 -12.05
C GLU A 127 16.62 14.22 -11.12
N ILE A 128 16.42 14.86 -9.97
CA ILE A 128 15.34 14.47 -9.06
C ILE A 128 13.96 14.72 -9.70
N LEU A 129 13.81 15.84 -10.43
CA LEU A 129 12.58 16.14 -11.14
C LEU A 129 12.31 15.10 -12.25
N ARG A 130 13.31 14.83 -13.09
CA ARG A 130 13.24 13.83 -14.18
C ARG A 130 12.89 12.44 -13.64
N TYR A 131 13.55 12.03 -12.55
CA TYR A 131 13.29 10.76 -11.90
C TYR A 131 11.86 10.68 -11.34
N CYS A 132 11.40 11.73 -10.64
CA CYS A 132 10.04 11.77 -10.11
C CYS A 132 8.97 11.77 -11.20
N GLN A 133 9.18 12.51 -12.30
CA GLN A 133 8.27 12.50 -13.45
C GLN A 133 8.17 11.11 -14.05
N SER A 134 9.31 10.46 -14.32
CA SER A 134 9.34 9.10 -14.86
C SER A 134 8.64 8.09 -13.94
N ASP A 135 8.87 8.15 -12.63
CA ASP A 135 8.19 7.28 -11.66
C ASP A 135 6.66 7.48 -11.66
N VAL A 136 6.20 8.74 -11.74
CA VAL A 136 4.76 9.07 -11.81
C VAL A 136 4.16 8.62 -13.13
N ASP A 137 4.86 8.79 -14.25
CA ASP A 137 4.38 8.38 -15.57
C ASP A 137 4.24 6.85 -15.65
N ILE A 138 5.26 6.11 -15.20
CA ILE A 138 5.20 4.64 -15.12
C ILE A 138 3.99 4.22 -14.30
N LEU A 139 3.81 4.83 -13.12
CA LEU A 139 2.70 4.50 -12.24
C LEU A 139 1.35 4.80 -12.90
N HIS A 140 1.23 5.97 -13.53
CA HIS A 140 0.01 6.41 -14.20
C HIS A 140 -0.39 5.48 -15.35
N HIS A 141 0.52 5.23 -16.28
CA HIS A 141 0.28 4.38 -17.45
C HIS A 141 -0.07 2.94 -17.05
N CYS A 142 0.65 2.38 -16.08
CA CYS A 142 0.39 1.00 -15.64
C CYS A 142 -0.94 0.86 -14.88
N CYS A 143 -1.30 1.85 -14.06
CA CYS A 143 -2.63 1.88 -13.43
C CYS A 143 -3.75 2.00 -14.48
N LEU A 144 -3.56 2.81 -15.52
CA LEU A 144 -4.53 2.92 -16.62
C LEU A 144 -4.69 1.59 -17.38
N GLU A 145 -3.59 0.90 -17.69
CA GLU A 145 -3.66 -0.42 -18.34
C GLU A 145 -4.33 -1.46 -17.45
N LEU A 146 -4.05 -1.48 -16.15
CA LEU A 146 -4.79 -2.36 -15.21
C LEU A 146 -6.30 -2.09 -15.26
N ARG A 147 -6.70 -0.81 -15.18
CA ARG A 147 -8.11 -0.40 -15.23
C ARG A 147 -8.78 -0.85 -16.53
N LYS A 148 -8.10 -0.65 -17.65
CA LYS A 148 -8.56 -1.03 -18.99
C LYS A 148 -8.74 -2.55 -19.10
N LEU A 149 -7.77 -3.35 -18.66
CA LEU A 149 -7.86 -4.82 -18.67
C LEU A 149 -9.05 -5.31 -17.83
N PHE A 150 -9.24 -4.77 -16.63
CA PHE A 150 -10.37 -5.13 -15.77
C PHE A 150 -11.72 -4.80 -16.41
N HIS A 151 -11.84 -3.60 -16.97
CA HIS A 151 -13.07 -3.16 -17.63
C HIS A 151 -13.40 -4.03 -18.85
N GLN A 152 -12.40 -4.34 -19.69
CA GLN A 152 -12.57 -5.19 -20.87
C GLN A 152 -13.02 -6.62 -20.54
N ILE A 153 -12.52 -7.21 -19.44
CA ILE A 153 -12.81 -8.61 -19.10
C ILE A 153 -14.08 -8.74 -18.27
N THR A 154 -14.38 -7.79 -17.39
CA THR A 154 -15.37 -7.98 -16.30
C THR A 154 -16.39 -6.85 -16.16
N ASP A 155 -16.25 -5.76 -16.91
CA ASP A 155 -17.05 -4.54 -16.77
C ASP A 155 -17.06 -4.02 -15.32
N VAL A 156 -15.93 -4.13 -14.63
CA VAL A 156 -15.71 -3.60 -13.28
C VAL A 156 -14.53 -2.65 -13.32
N ASP A 157 -14.70 -1.47 -12.74
CA ASP A 157 -13.59 -0.57 -12.45
C ASP A 157 -13.01 -0.91 -11.07
N PRO A 158 -11.77 -1.44 -11.01
CA PRO A 158 -11.17 -1.89 -9.76
C PRO A 158 -10.88 -0.73 -8.81
N PHE A 159 -10.56 0.47 -9.31
CA PHE A 159 -10.20 1.61 -8.47
C PHE A 159 -11.42 2.38 -7.95
N ALA A 160 -12.53 2.35 -8.68
CA ALA A 160 -13.75 3.06 -8.27
C ALA A 160 -14.57 2.27 -7.23
N THR A 161 -14.54 0.93 -7.30
CA THR A 161 -15.44 0.08 -6.51
C THR A 161 -14.76 -0.65 -5.35
N CYS A 162 -13.44 -0.78 -5.39
CA CYS A 162 -12.68 -1.63 -4.48
C CYS A 162 -11.50 -0.89 -3.87
N LEU A 163 -11.01 -1.40 -2.74
CA LEU A 163 -9.80 -0.87 -2.07
C LEU A 163 -8.55 -1.67 -2.39
N THR A 164 -8.69 -2.91 -2.87
CA THR A 164 -7.59 -3.82 -3.17
C THR A 164 -7.91 -4.69 -4.37
N ILE A 165 -6.86 -5.27 -4.97
CA ILE A 165 -7.01 -6.27 -6.03
C ILE A 165 -7.85 -7.47 -5.58
N ALA A 166 -7.67 -7.95 -4.33
CA ALA A 166 -8.43 -9.07 -3.80
C ALA A 166 -9.93 -8.73 -3.69
N SER A 167 -10.27 -7.51 -3.28
CA SER A 167 -11.66 -7.03 -3.25
C SER A 167 -12.24 -6.96 -4.66
N ALA A 168 -11.46 -6.48 -5.64
CA ALA A 168 -11.88 -6.44 -7.05
C ALA A 168 -12.13 -7.84 -7.60
N CYS A 169 -11.21 -8.78 -7.40
CA CYS A 169 -11.38 -10.18 -7.81
C CYS A 169 -12.59 -10.83 -7.14
N ASN A 170 -12.82 -10.58 -5.84
CA ASN A 170 -13.99 -11.09 -5.14
C ASN A 170 -15.30 -10.47 -5.64
N LEU A 171 -15.29 -9.20 -6.05
CA LEU A 171 -16.44 -8.56 -6.69
C LEU A 171 -16.74 -9.21 -8.04
N VAL A 172 -15.72 -9.41 -8.88
CA VAL A 172 -15.84 -10.11 -10.17
C VAL A 172 -16.37 -11.53 -9.97
N PHE A 173 -15.81 -12.28 -9.01
CA PHE A 173 -16.28 -13.62 -8.68
C PHE A 173 -17.78 -13.64 -8.34
N ARG A 174 -18.21 -12.73 -7.46
CA ARG A 174 -19.62 -12.62 -7.05
C ARG A 174 -20.54 -12.14 -8.18
N LYS A 175 -20.07 -11.26 -9.08
CA LYS A 175 -20.86 -10.72 -10.20
C LYS A 175 -21.03 -11.74 -11.33
N THR A 176 -19.98 -12.52 -11.63
CA THR A 176 -19.89 -13.28 -12.88
C THR A 176 -19.92 -14.80 -12.69
N PHE A 177 -19.36 -15.32 -11.59
CA PHE A 177 -19.11 -16.77 -11.44
C PHE A 177 -19.92 -17.42 -10.32
N LEU A 178 -20.38 -16.64 -9.33
CA LEU A 178 -21.10 -17.18 -8.20
C LEU A 178 -22.53 -17.58 -8.58
N GLN A 179 -22.83 -18.87 -8.45
CA GLN A 179 -24.17 -19.42 -8.65
C GLN A 179 -25.13 -18.97 -7.55
N GLU A 180 -26.39 -18.74 -7.93
CA GLU A 180 -27.44 -18.36 -6.99
C GLU A 180 -27.59 -19.36 -5.84
N ASN A 181 -27.84 -18.85 -4.63
CA ASN A 181 -28.11 -19.64 -3.42
C ASN A 181 -27.00 -20.61 -2.98
N THR A 182 -25.77 -20.45 -3.49
CA THR A 182 -24.65 -21.33 -3.13
C THR A 182 -23.94 -20.91 -1.84
N ILE A 183 -24.04 -19.63 -1.48
CA ILE A 183 -23.46 -19.08 -0.25
C ILE A 183 -24.59 -18.68 0.69
N THR A 184 -24.56 -19.22 1.91
CA THR A 184 -25.47 -18.79 2.97
C THR A 184 -25.14 -17.38 3.41
N VAL A 185 -26.13 -16.50 3.40
CA VAL A 185 -25.99 -15.13 3.91
C VAL A 185 -25.82 -15.22 5.43
N ILE A 186 -24.62 -14.87 5.91
CA ILE A 186 -24.38 -14.71 7.34
C ILE A 186 -25.00 -13.36 7.73
N PRO A 187 -26.04 -13.33 8.58
CA PRO A 187 -26.64 -12.08 9.00
C PRO A 187 -25.64 -11.24 9.81
N PRO A 188 -25.80 -9.91 9.86
CA PRO A 188 -25.05 -9.07 10.79
C PRO A 188 -25.20 -9.64 12.21
N CYS A 189 -24.08 -9.91 12.90
CA CYS A 189 -23.97 -10.63 14.19
C CYS A 189 -23.98 -12.18 14.15
N GLY A 190 -23.89 -12.80 12.97
CA GLY A 190 -23.79 -14.25 12.82
C GLY A 190 -25.12 -14.97 13.08
N TYR A 191 -25.11 -16.31 12.98
CA TYR A 191 -26.33 -17.14 13.11
C TYR A 191 -26.93 -17.18 14.52
N LYS A 192 -26.20 -16.71 15.53
CA LYS A 192 -26.61 -16.66 16.93
C LYS A 192 -26.16 -15.33 17.53
N PRO A 193 -26.84 -14.21 17.23
CA PRO A 193 -26.49 -12.88 17.73
C PRO A 193 -26.45 -12.79 19.27
N GLU A 194 -27.15 -13.70 19.96
CA GLU A 194 -27.11 -13.90 21.41
C GLU A 194 -25.77 -14.47 21.90
N ASN A 195 -25.03 -15.18 21.04
CA ASN A 195 -23.80 -15.88 21.40
C ASN A 195 -22.57 -15.11 20.92
N LYS A 196 -22.36 -13.93 21.50
CA LYS A 196 -21.22 -13.03 21.17
C LYS A 196 -19.87 -13.52 21.71
N GLN A 197 -19.88 -14.52 22.58
CA GLN A 197 -18.68 -14.97 23.31
C GLN A 197 -18.20 -16.33 22.83
N SER A 198 -16.89 -16.45 22.59
CA SER A 198 -16.26 -17.73 22.23
C SER A 198 -16.33 -18.73 23.40
N VAL A 199 -16.60 -20.00 23.09
CA VAL A 199 -16.61 -21.08 24.09
C VAL A 199 -15.24 -21.21 24.77
N ILE A 200 -14.15 -20.99 24.02
CA ILE A 200 -12.78 -21.04 24.55
C ILE A 200 -12.55 -19.88 25.52
N ALA A 201 -13.01 -18.67 25.16
CA ALA A 201 -12.91 -17.51 26.03
C ALA A 201 -13.70 -17.70 27.34
N LEU A 202 -14.91 -18.26 27.26
CA LEU A 202 -15.71 -18.57 28.46
C LEU A 202 -15.04 -19.62 29.36
N LYS A 203 -14.40 -20.64 28.78
CA LYS A 203 -13.62 -21.63 29.56
C LYS A 203 -12.40 -21.00 30.23
N MET A 204 -11.70 -20.10 29.54
CA MET A 204 -10.58 -19.37 30.11
C MET A 204 -11.02 -18.50 31.29
N VAL A 205 -12.12 -17.75 31.16
CA VAL A 205 -12.65 -16.90 32.24
C VAL A 205 -13.07 -17.73 33.46
N ALA A 206 -13.68 -18.90 33.23
CA ALA A 206 -14.01 -19.84 34.31
C ALA A 206 -12.76 -20.37 35.02
N TRP A 207 -11.72 -20.72 34.26
CA TRP A 207 -10.44 -21.14 34.82
C TRP A 207 -9.76 -20.03 35.64
N VAL A 208 -9.74 -18.79 35.13
CA VAL A 208 -9.18 -17.63 35.86
C VAL A 208 -9.94 -17.37 37.16
N THR A 209 -11.28 -17.46 37.13
CA THR A 209 -12.13 -17.33 38.32
C THR A 209 -11.74 -18.32 39.39
N GLN A 210 -11.53 -19.59 39.01
CA GLN A 210 -11.13 -20.66 39.93
C GLN A 210 -9.70 -20.51 40.44
N HIS A 211 -8.75 -20.18 39.55
CA HIS A 211 -7.33 -20.15 39.89
C HIS A 211 -6.97 -18.94 40.76
N ASN A 212 -7.56 -17.77 40.47
CA ASN A 212 -7.26 -16.53 41.18
C ASN A 212 -8.27 -16.23 42.30
N ASN A 213 -9.31 -17.06 42.45
CA ASN A 213 -10.41 -16.86 43.40
C ASN A 213 -11.10 -15.49 43.26
N ILE A 214 -11.31 -15.04 42.02
CA ILE A 214 -11.94 -13.75 41.68
C ILE A 214 -13.27 -14.02 41.00
N ALA A 215 -14.37 -13.48 41.51
CA ALA A 215 -15.69 -13.62 40.88
C ALA A 215 -15.79 -12.75 39.61
N ILE A 216 -15.69 -13.37 38.44
CA ILE A 216 -15.84 -12.69 37.15
C ILE A 216 -17.22 -12.98 36.58
N HIS A 217 -18.01 -11.91 36.39
CA HIS A 217 -19.30 -11.98 35.72
C HIS A 217 -19.10 -12.09 34.20
N HIS A 218 -19.77 -13.06 33.58
CA HIS A 218 -19.72 -13.27 32.13
C HIS A 218 -21.07 -13.77 31.60
N ALA A 219 -21.21 -13.89 30.27
CA ALA A 219 -22.46 -14.26 29.60
C ALA A 219 -23.15 -15.56 30.08
N ARG A 220 -22.45 -16.44 30.81
CA ARG A 220 -23.02 -17.69 31.38
C ARG A 220 -23.08 -17.72 32.91
N ASN A 221 -22.70 -16.62 33.58
CA ASN A 221 -22.64 -16.51 35.03
C ASN A 221 -23.06 -15.08 35.45
N HIS A 222 -24.36 -14.78 35.26
CA HIS A 222 -25.05 -13.51 35.56
C HIS A 222 -24.92 -12.34 34.56
N GLY A 223 -24.24 -12.53 33.41
CA GLY A 223 -24.18 -11.53 32.35
C GLY A 223 -23.13 -10.45 32.58
N GLU A 224 -22.69 -9.81 31.49
CA GLU A 224 -21.71 -8.72 31.54
C GLU A 224 -22.36 -7.43 32.03
N ARG A 225 -21.70 -6.72 32.95
CA ARG A 225 -22.16 -5.41 33.44
C ARG A 225 -21.36 -4.32 32.75
N GLN A 226 -22.06 -3.47 31.99
CA GLN A 226 -21.48 -2.26 31.43
C GLN A 226 -21.57 -1.14 32.47
N TRP A 227 -20.43 -0.64 32.92
CA TRP A 227 -20.38 0.58 33.74
C TRP A 227 -20.55 1.77 32.80
N LEU A 228 -21.76 2.36 32.78
CA LEU A 228 -21.96 3.67 32.15
C LEU A 228 -21.26 4.73 33.01
N GLN A 229 -20.04 5.13 32.63
CA GLN A 229 -19.51 6.41 33.08
C GLN A 229 -20.30 7.51 32.35
N ARG A 230 -21.16 8.20 33.08
CA ARG A 230 -21.81 9.44 32.65
C ARG A 230 -20.81 10.58 32.62
#